data_AF-A0A0Q8EUP5-F1
#
_entry.id   AF-A0A0Q8EUP5-F1
#
_cell.length_a   1.000
_cell.length_b   1.000
_cell.length_c   1.000
_cell.angle_alpha   90.00
_cell.angle_beta   90.00
_cell.angle_gamma   90.00
#
_symmetry.space_group_name_H-M   'P 1'
#
loop_
_entity.id
_entity.type
_entity.pdbx_description
1 polymer ?
#
loop_
_entity_poly.entity_id
_entity_poly.type
_entity_poly.pdbx_seq_one_letter_code
_entity_poly.pdbx_strand_id
1 'polypeptide(L)'
;MSRGVIGKLKEQGAVDSAIKQKKIPVKAAGFRNYLRRATLAERIKLEREGVPSEVVSDLITVIGVSTNNFQRYAGIPKATFTLRMRDKLLFSGTQGQSVVGILDLINQVEDMLAADPDNPDAKNFDVERWVGEWIERPQPALGGLAPAEVMDTPTGRASVMRVLGAIQSGAYQ
;
A
#
# COMPACT_ATOMS: atom_id res chain seq x y z
N MET A 1 32.18 -1.54 13.11
CA MET A 1 30.90 -1.32 12.41
C MET A 1 30.62 -2.50 11.46
N SER A 2 29.34 -2.87 11.32
CA SER A 2 28.77 -3.58 10.15
C SER A 2 29.14 -5.04 9.85
N ARG A 3 28.72 -5.99 10.71
CA ARG A 3 28.32 -7.35 10.25
C ARG A 3 26.84 -7.42 9.83
N GLY A 4 25.98 -6.59 10.45
CA GLY A 4 24.52 -6.61 10.22
C GLY A 4 24.06 -6.01 8.88
N VAL A 5 24.81 -5.04 8.33
CA VAL A 5 24.45 -4.40 7.05
C VAL A 5 24.74 -5.33 5.86
N ILE A 6 25.85 -6.07 5.92
CA ILE A 6 26.28 -7.00 4.86
C ILE A 6 25.33 -8.22 4.78
N GLY A 7 24.79 -8.67 5.91
CA GLY A 7 23.78 -9.73 5.97
C GLY A 7 22.45 -9.34 5.30
N LYS A 8 21.94 -8.13 5.59
CA LYS A 8 20.71 -7.61 4.97
C LYS A 8 20.82 -7.44 3.45
N LEU A 9 21.99 -7.02 2.96
CA LEU A 9 22.24 -6.86 1.52
C LEU A 9 22.26 -8.21 0.77
N LYS A 10 22.77 -9.28 1.41
CA LYS A 10 22.72 -10.65 0.84
C LYS A 10 21.30 -11.23 0.83
N GLU A 11 20.52 -11.00 1.88
CA GLU A 11 19.10 -11.38 1.89
C GLU A 11 18.31 -10.65 0.80
N GLN A 12 18.54 -9.34 0.62
CA GLN A 12 17.88 -8.57 -0.44
C GLN A 12 18.22 -9.08 -1.84
N GLY A 13 19.48 -9.43 -2.14
CA GLY A 13 19.85 -10.01 -3.43
C GLY A 13 19.18 -11.36 -3.73
N ALA A 14 18.88 -12.16 -2.71
CA ALA A 14 18.15 -13.42 -2.88
C ALA A 14 16.65 -13.20 -3.12
N VAL A 15 16.04 -12.21 -2.47
CA VAL A 15 14.63 -11.85 -2.69
C VAL A 15 14.44 -11.21 -4.07
N ASP A 16 15.35 -10.33 -4.51
CA ASP A 16 15.35 -9.76 -5.87
C ASP A 16 15.44 -10.86 -6.96
N SER A 17 16.14 -11.95 -6.65
CA SER A 17 16.25 -13.12 -7.51
C SER A 17 14.96 -13.96 -7.53
N ALA A 18 14.26 -14.07 -6.40
CA ALA A 18 12.98 -14.78 -6.29
C ALA A 18 11.83 -14.02 -6.98
N ILE A 19 11.84 -12.67 -6.91
CA ILE A 19 10.91 -11.77 -7.63
C ILE A 19 11.10 -11.85 -9.14
N LYS A 20 12.31 -12.13 -9.61
CA LYS A 20 12.56 -12.43 -11.03
C LYS A 20 12.05 -13.83 -11.44
N GLN A 21 12.01 -14.79 -10.52
CA GLN A 21 11.63 -16.19 -10.80
C GLN A 21 10.11 -16.44 -10.78
N LYS A 22 9.36 -15.78 -9.88
CA LYS A 22 7.89 -15.63 -9.98
C LYS A 22 7.66 -14.24 -10.53
N LYS A 23 7.21 -14.06 -11.78
CA LYS A 23 6.96 -12.75 -12.45
C LYS A 23 6.02 -11.83 -11.64
N ILE A 24 6.49 -11.26 -10.54
CA ILE A 24 5.72 -10.34 -9.70
C ILE A 24 5.60 -9.02 -10.48
N PRO A 25 4.38 -8.49 -10.65
CA PRO A 25 4.20 -7.24 -11.38
C PRO A 25 4.92 -6.08 -10.68
N VAL A 26 5.56 -5.22 -11.47
CA VAL A 26 6.29 -4.04 -10.95
C VAL A 26 5.49 -2.74 -11.05
N LYS A 27 4.23 -2.83 -11.49
CA LYS A 27 3.27 -1.73 -11.60
C LYS A 27 2.20 -1.85 -10.54
N ALA A 28 1.71 -0.74 -10.00
CA ALA A 28 0.76 -0.71 -8.89
C ALA A 28 -0.52 -1.49 -9.22
N ALA A 29 -1.13 -1.24 -10.37
CA ALA A 29 -2.32 -1.95 -10.84
C ALA A 29 -2.09 -3.47 -10.97
N GLY A 30 -0.95 -3.88 -11.51
CA GLY A 30 -0.60 -5.30 -11.62
C GLY A 30 -0.38 -5.94 -10.25
N PHE A 31 0.35 -5.25 -9.37
CA PHE A 31 0.72 -5.76 -8.05
C PHE A 31 -0.51 -5.89 -7.14
N ARG A 32 -1.42 -4.89 -7.14
CA ARG A 32 -2.67 -4.98 -6.36
C ARG A 32 -3.63 -6.05 -6.87
N ASN A 33 -3.68 -6.28 -8.18
CA ASN A 33 -4.43 -7.40 -8.76
C ASN A 33 -3.79 -8.77 -8.46
N TYR A 34 -2.47 -8.81 -8.27
CA TYR A 34 -1.78 -10.00 -7.78
C TYR A 34 -2.11 -10.24 -6.30
N LEU A 35 -2.05 -9.19 -5.46
CA LEU A 35 -2.45 -9.25 -4.04
C LEU A 35 -3.89 -9.77 -3.86
N ARG A 36 -4.85 -9.21 -4.62
CA ARG A 36 -6.28 -9.57 -4.57
C ARG A 36 -6.53 -11.06 -4.85
N ARG A 37 -5.72 -11.68 -5.71
CA ARG A 37 -5.88 -13.09 -6.14
C ARG A 37 -4.89 -14.05 -5.46
N ALA A 38 -4.00 -13.54 -4.61
CA ALA A 38 -2.97 -14.33 -3.96
C ALA A 38 -3.59 -15.30 -2.96
N THR A 39 -3.06 -16.53 -2.90
CA THR A 39 -3.36 -17.45 -1.81
C THR A 39 -2.80 -16.91 -0.48
N LEU A 40 -3.26 -17.44 0.66
CA LEU A 40 -2.74 -17.05 1.99
C LEU A 40 -1.21 -17.17 2.06
N ALA A 41 -0.66 -18.28 1.56
CA ALA A 41 0.78 -18.52 1.56
C ALA A 41 1.53 -17.50 0.69
N GLU A 42 0.96 -17.11 -0.45
CA GLU A 42 1.55 -16.10 -1.33
C GLU A 42 1.46 -14.70 -0.73
N ARG A 43 0.33 -14.35 -0.10
CA ARG A 43 0.17 -13.07 0.59
C ARG A 43 1.17 -12.92 1.73
N ILE A 44 1.30 -13.93 2.59
CA ILE A 44 2.31 -13.96 3.66
C ILE A 44 3.72 -13.81 3.08
N LYS A 45 4.02 -14.49 1.97
CA LYS A 45 5.32 -14.39 1.31
C LYS A 45 5.58 -12.97 0.82
N LEU A 46 4.64 -12.35 0.11
CA LEU A 46 4.75 -10.97 -0.37
C LEU A 46 4.94 -9.97 0.76
N GLU A 47 4.17 -10.09 1.84
CA GLU A 47 4.28 -9.21 3.01
C GLU A 47 5.65 -9.33 3.70
N ARG A 48 6.25 -10.53 3.71
CA ARG A 48 7.59 -10.77 4.26
C ARG A 48 8.70 -10.24 3.35
N GLU A 49 8.58 -10.49 2.05
CA GLU A 49 9.57 -10.11 1.04
C GLU A 49 9.58 -8.59 0.79
N GLY A 50 8.40 -7.97 0.80
CA GLY A 50 8.23 -6.54 0.61
C GLY A 50 7.79 -6.15 -0.81
N VAL A 51 7.66 -4.85 -1.02
CA VAL A 51 7.10 -4.26 -2.25
C VAL A 51 8.21 -3.65 -3.12
N PRO A 52 8.29 -3.94 -4.43
CA PRO A 52 9.26 -3.32 -5.34
C PRO A 52 9.21 -1.79 -5.34
N SER A 53 10.36 -1.15 -5.47
CA SER A 53 10.47 0.31 -5.53
C SER A 53 9.67 0.92 -6.68
N GLU A 54 9.57 0.18 -7.78
CA GLU A 54 8.83 0.52 -8.98
C GLU A 54 7.32 0.54 -8.70
N VAL A 55 6.81 -0.42 -7.91
CA VAL A 55 5.41 -0.44 -7.47
C VAL A 55 5.13 0.78 -6.59
N VAL A 56 6.05 1.13 -5.70
CA VAL A 56 5.92 2.33 -4.84
C VAL A 56 5.92 3.60 -5.68
N SER A 57 6.84 3.74 -6.64
CA SER A 57 6.90 4.90 -7.53
C SER A 57 5.62 5.07 -8.36
N ASP A 58 5.12 3.97 -8.90
CA ASP A 58 3.90 3.93 -9.70
C ASP A 58 2.69 4.25 -8.83
N LEU A 59 2.63 3.69 -7.61
CA LEU A 59 1.56 3.94 -6.63
C LEU A 59 1.47 5.44 -6.28
N ILE A 60 2.58 6.09 -5.94
CA ILE A 60 2.63 7.53 -5.64
C ILE A 60 2.03 8.34 -6.80
N THR A 61 2.33 7.94 -8.03
CA THR A 61 1.85 8.61 -9.24
C THR A 61 0.34 8.46 -9.40
N VAL A 62 -0.18 7.23 -9.29
CA VAL A 62 -1.62 6.98 -9.54
C VAL A 62 -2.53 7.51 -8.44
N ILE A 63 -2.12 7.47 -7.17
CA ILE A 63 -2.89 8.13 -6.09
C ILE A 63 -2.70 9.65 -6.10
N GLY A 64 -1.70 10.14 -6.84
CA GLY A 64 -1.44 11.55 -7.10
C GLY A 64 -1.07 12.37 -5.86
N VAL A 65 -0.28 11.80 -4.95
CA VAL A 65 0.28 12.49 -3.78
C VAL A 65 1.76 12.82 -4.00
N SER A 66 2.30 13.75 -3.21
CA SER A 66 3.75 14.01 -3.25
C SER A 66 4.55 12.85 -2.63
N THR A 67 5.78 12.65 -3.08
CA THR A 67 6.69 11.67 -2.47
C THR A 67 6.89 11.91 -0.97
N ASN A 68 6.94 13.17 -0.53
CA ASN A 68 7.10 13.51 0.88
C ASN A 68 5.87 13.12 1.71
N ASN A 69 4.67 13.34 1.17
CA ASN A 69 3.42 12.91 1.80
C ASN A 69 3.38 11.39 1.91
N PHE A 70 3.65 10.68 0.81
CA PHE A 70 3.69 9.23 0.81
C PHE A 70 4.69 8.65 1.82
N GLN A 71 5.89 9.23 1.93
CA GLN A 71 6.88 8.84 2.93
C GLN A 71 6.34 8.93 4.35
N ARG A 72 5.60 10.00 4.67
CA ARG A 72 4.95 10.15 5.98
C ARG A 72 3.88 9.09 6.19
N TYR A 73 3.02 8.87 5.20
CA TYR A 73 1.88 7.96 5.30
C TYR A 73 2.31 6.50 5.51
N ALA A 74 3.42 6.13 4.87
CA ALA A 74 3.97 4.78 4.98
C ALA A 74 5.03 4.64 6.10
N GLY A 75 5.28 5.68 6.89
CA GLY A 75 6.27 5.66 7.98
C GLY A 75 7.71 5.45 7.49
N ILE A 76 8.06 5.96 6.31
CA ILE A 76 9.35 5.71 5.65
C ILE A 76 10.27 6.92 5.82
N PRO A 77 11.41 6.79 6.51
CA PRO A 77 12.40 7.86 6.57
C PRO A 77 12.94 8.23 5.18
N LYS A 78 13.12 9.53 4.92
CA LYS A 78 13.58 10.06 3.61
C LYS A 78 14.86 9.39 3.09
N ALA A 79 15.84 9.16 3.98
CA ALA A 79 17.10 8.50 3.63
C ALA A 79 16.86 7.04 3.18
N THR A 80 16.01 6.31 3.90
CA THR A 80 15.62 4.93 3.56
C THR A 80 14.87 4.88 2.23
N PHE A 81 13.92 5.79 2.02
CA PHE A 81 13.19 5.89 0.75
C PHE A 81 14.15 6.14 -0.41
N THR A 82 15.00 7.17 -0.30
CA THR A 82 15.96 7.55 -1.35
C THR A 82 16.90 6.40 -1.69
N LEU A 83 17.43 5.73 -0.66
CA LEU A 83 18.31 4.56 -0.83
C LEU A 83 17.58 3.44 -1.61
N ARG A 84 16.38 3.07 -1.18
CA ARG A 84 15.63 1.97 -1.80
C ARG A 84 15.21 2.28 -3.23
N MET A 85 14.82 3.53 -3.52
CA MET A 85 14.47 3.96 -4.89
C MET A 85 15.70 3.96 -5.80
N ARG A 86 16.84 4.50 -5.35
CA ARG A 86 18.08 4.56 -6.13
C ARG A 86 18.58 3.16 -6.48
N ASP A 87 18.60 2.27 -5.49
CA ASP A 87 19.18 0.93 -5.62
C ASP A 87 18.16 -0.12 -6.10
N LYS A 88 16.93 0.31 -6.42
CA LYS A 88 15.79 -0.53 -6.83
C LYS A 88 15.51 -1.68 -5.86
N LEU A 89 15.58 -1.38 -4.57
CA LEU A 89 15.38 -2.34 -3.50
C LEU A 89 13.91 -2.41 -3.09
N LEU A 90 13.53 -3.56 -2.53
CA LEU A 90 12.21 -3.78 -1.96
C LEU A 90 11.96 -2.92 -0.72
N PHE A 91 10.72 -2.51 -0.51
CA PHE A 91 10.25 -2.00 0.77
C PHE A 91 9.70 -3.16 1.60
N SER A 92 10.49 -3.68 2.55
CA SER A 92 10.13 -4.83 3.40
C SER A 92 9.80 -4.44 4.85
N GLY A 93 9.17 -5.35 5.61
CA GLY A 93 8.76 -5.10 7.00
C GLY A 93 7.62 -4.09 7.11
N THR A 94 7.57 -3.30 8.18
CA THR A 94 6.47 -2.36 8.48
C THR A 94 6.17 -1.38 7.35
N GLN A 95 7.21 -0.79 6.74
CA GLN A 95 7.06 0.11 5.57
C GLN A 95 6.43 -0.62 4.37
N GLY A 96 6.82 -1.87 4.09
CA GLY A 96 6.22 -2.68 3.03
C GLY A 96 4.76 -3.00 3.30
N GLN A 97 4.45 -3.39 4.53
CA GLN A 97 3.08 -3.64 4.97
C GLN A 97 2.20 -2.39 4.90
N SER A 98 2.78 -1.20 5.13
CA SER A 98 2.08 0.08 4.98
C SER A 98 1.72 0.35 3.53
N VAL A 99 2.66 0.10 2.61
CA VAL A 99 2.41 0.18 1.16
C VAL A 99 1.33 -0.83 0.72
N VAL A 100 1.41 -2.09 1.20
CA VAL A 100 0.38 -3.11 0.95
C VAL A 100 -0.99 -2.65 1.45
N GLY A 101 -1.07 -2.04 2.64
CA GLY A 101 -2.31 -1.49 3.17
C GLY A 101 -2.93 -0.42 2.25
N ILE A 102 -2.12 0.48 1.68
CA ILE A 102 -2.64 1.50 0.74
C ILE A 102 -3.17 0.84 -0.55
N LEU A 103 -2.48 -0.18 -1.06
CA LEU A 103 -2.95 -0.95 -2.22
C LEU A 103 -4.27 -1.70 -1.92
N ASP A 104 -4.41 -2.21 -0.70
CA ASP A 104 -5.63 -2.87 -0.25
C ASP A 104 -6.80 -1.89 -0.08
N LEU A 105 -6.56 -0.64 0.29
CA LEU A 105 -7.60 0.39 0.31
C LEU A 105 -8.16 0.64 -1.10
N ILE A 106 -7.30 0.75 -2.11
CA ILE A 106 -7.72 0.89 -3.51
C ILE A 106 -8.59 -0.30 -3.91
N ASN A 107 -8.13 -1.52 -3.60
CA ASN A 107 -8.89 -2.72 -3.92
C ASN A 107 -10.25 -2.73 -3.20
N GLN A 108 -10.31 -2.32 -1.93
CA GLN A 108 -11.57 -2.28 -1.18
C GLN A 108 -12.55 -1.28 -1.78
N VAL A 109 -12.12 -0.08 -2.19
CA VAL A 109 -13.00 0.90 -2.84
C VAL A 109 -13.53 0.37 -4.17
N GLU A 110 -12.69 -0.29 -4.97
CA GLU A 110 -13.18 -0.96 -6.20
C GLU A 110 -14.22 -2.03 -5.91
N ASP A 111 -13.98 -2.86 -4.88
CA ASP A 111 -14.92 -3.91 -4.48
C ASP A 111 -16.24 -3.28 -3.98
N MET A 112 -16.18 -2.13 -3.31
CA MET A 112 -17.35 -1.35 -2.90
C MET A 112 -18.17 -0.85 -4.09
N LEU A 113 -17.50 -0.31 -5.13
CA LEU A 113 -18.17 0.16 -6.36
C LEU A 113 -18.74 -1.01 -7.17
N ALA A 114 -18.03 -2.12 -7.25
CA ALA A 114 -18.49 -3.31 -7.97
C ALA A 114 -19.72 -3.96 -7.31
N ALA A 115 -19.91 -3.75 -6.00
CA ALA A 115 -21.08 -4.24 -5.27
C ALA A 115 -22.37 -3.43 -5.55
N ASP A 116 -22.26 -2.24 -6.14
CA ASP A 116 -23.40 -1.40 -6.54
C ASP A 116 -23.31 -1.02 -8.03
N PRO A 117 -23.54 -1.99 -8.93
CA PRO A 117 -23.30 -1.82 -10.37
C PRO A 117 -24.27 -0.84 -11.05
N ASP A 118 -25.40 -0.53 -10.40
CA ASP A 118 -26.40 0.40 -10.91
C ASP A 118 -26.10 1.86 -10.51
N ASN A 119 -25.06 2.10 -9.71
CA ASN A 119 -24.65 3.43 -9.30
C ASN A 119 -24.10 4.23 -10.50
N PRO A 120 -24.79 5.30 -10.95
CA PRO A 120 -24.34 6.09 -12.09
C PRO A 120 -23.03 6.84 -11.82
N ASP A 121 -22.72 7.15 -10.56
CA ASP A 121 -21.50 7.83 -10.14
C ASP A 121 -20.27 6.91 -10.16
N ALA A 122 -20.47 5.59 -10.18
CA ALA A 122 -19.38 4.63 -10.34
C ALA A 122 -18.77 4.69 -11.75
N LYS A 123 -19.53 5.18 -12.75
CA LYS A 123 -19.07 5.30 -14.12
C LYS A 123 -18.05 6.45 -14.22
N ASN A 124 -16.79 6.08 -14.44
CA ASN A 124 -15.61 6.97 -14.47
C ASN A 124 -15.08 7.42 -13.09
N PHE A 125 -15.45 6.74 -12.01
CA PHE A 125 -14.87 7.03 -10.71
C PHE A 125 -13.38 6.67 -10.68
N ASP A 126 -12.53 7.68 -10.43
CA ASP A 126 -11.08 7.50 -10.27
C ASP A 126 -10.77 7.04 -8.84
N VAL A 127 -10.69 5.72 -8.66
CA VAL A 127 -10.50 5.10 -7.35
C VAL A 127 -9.16 5.48 -6.75
N GLU A 128 -8.09 5.37 -7.51
CA GLU A 128 -6.75 5.68 -7.04
C GLU A 128 -6.65 7.13 -6.56
N ARG A 129 -7.18 8.08 -7.34
CA ARG A 129 -7.19 9.49 -6.95
C ARG A 129 -8.05 9.73 -5.71
N TRP A 130 -9.24 9.14 -5.66
CA TRP A 130 -10.12 9.28 -4.51
C TRP A 130 -9.47 8.75 -3.23
N VAL A 131 -8.79 7.59 -3.28
CA VAL A 131 -8.07 7.06 -2.12
C VAL A 131 -6.96 8.02 -1.70
N GLY A 132 -6.18 8.55 -2.66
CA GLY A 132 -5.12 9.53 -2.38
C GLY A 132 -5.62 10.76 -1.64
N GLU A 133 -6.83 11.23 -1.94
CA GLU A 133 -7.46 12.36 -1.25
C GLU A 133 -8.12 11.96 0.06
N TRP A 134 -8.78 10.79 0.11
CA TRP A 134 -9.51 10.32 1.28
C TRP A 134 -8.59 10.03 2.47
N ILE A 135 -7.40 9.47 2.21
CA ILE A 135 -6.45 9.15 3.29
C ILE A 135 -5.93 10.39 4.03
N GLU A 136 -6.05 11.58 3.44
CA GLU A 136 -5.63 12.85 4.05
C GLU A 136 -6.76 13.50 4.86
N ARG A 137 -7.99 12.97 4.81
CA ARG A 137 -9.16 13.55 5.46
C ARG A 137 -9.33 12.96 6.87
N PRO A 138 -9.34 13.79 7.94
CA PRO A 138 -9.70 13.36 9.28
C PRO A 138 -10.98 12.54 9.35
N GLN A 139 -10.95 11.43 10.07
CA GLN A 139 -12.12 10.56 10.26
C GLN A 139 -12.56 10.61 11.73
N PRO A 140 -13.82 10.98 12.03
CA PRO A 140 -14.35 10.94 13.40
C PRO A 140 -14.17 9.57 14.06
N ALA A 141 -14.36 8.49 13.29
CA ALA A 141 -14.20 7.11 13.75
C ALA A 141 -12.74 6.71 14.09
N LEU A 142 -11.76 7.52 13.69
CA LEU A 142 -10.35 7.38 14.07
C LEU A 142 -9.94 8.38 15.17
N GLY A 143 -10.92 8.94 15.89
CA GLY A 143 -10.66 9.98 16.90
C GLY A 143 -10.26 11.32 16.28
N GLY A 144 -10.66 11.59 15.04
CA GLY A 144 -10.29 12.81 14.32
C GLY A 144 -8.94 12.76 13.61
N LEU A 145 -8.24 11.62 13.63
CA LEU A 145 -7.03 11.41 12.83
C LEU A 145 -7.39 11.09 11.38
N ALA A 146 -6.56 11.53 10.45
CA ALA A 146 -6.61 11.09 9.07
C ALA A 146 -6.04 9.66 8.94
N PRO A 147 -6.53 8.83 7.98
CA PRO A 147 -5.98 7.50 7.75
C PRO A 147 -4.47 7.50 7.59
N ALA A 148 -3.94 8.45 6.82
CA ALA A 148 -2.52 8.68 6.59
C ALA A 148 -1.66 8.75 7.87
N GLU A 149 -2.23 9.15 9.00
CA GLU A 149 -1.51 9.32 10.27
C GLU A 149 -1.33 8.02 11.06
N VAL A 150 -2.04 6.95 10.68
CA VAL A 150 -2.07 5.68 11.44
C VAL A 150 -1.69 4.46 10.60
N MET A 151 -1.57 4.61 9.27
CA MET A 151 -1.33 3.52 8.32
C MET A 151 0.05 2.84 8.46
N ASP A 152 0.99 3.45 9.18
CA ASP A 152 2.30 2.87 9.48
C ASP A 152 2.20 1.70 10.48
N THR A 153 1.14 1.65 11.30
CA THR A 153 0.93 0.58 12.29
C THR A 153 -0.07 -0.49 11.84
N PRO A 154 0.08 -1.76 12.25
CA PRO A 154 -0.93 -2.80 11.97
C PRO A 154 -2.32 -2.46 12.50
N THR A 155 -2.39 -1.94 13.74
CA THR A 155 -3.66 -1.54 14.37
C THR A 155 -4.34 -0.41 13.62
N GLY A 156 -3.58 0.60 13.20
CA GLY A 156 -4.10 1.71 12.41
C GLY A 156 -4.63 1.26 11.06
N ARG A 157 -3.89 0.43 10.30
CA ARG A 157 -4.37 -0.15 9.04
C ARG A 157 -5.68 -0.91 9.20
N ALA A 158 -5.76 -1.80 10.18
CA ALA A 158 -6.98 -2.56 10.44
C ALA A 158 -8.18 -1.64 10.78
N SER A 159 -7.91 -0.54 11.50
CA SER A 159 -8.93 0.45 11.85
C SER A 159 -9.40 1.23 10.62
N VAL A 160 -8.46 1.66 9.75
CA VAL A 160 -8.77 2.37 8.50
C VAL A 160 -9.62 1.49 7.56
N MET A 161 -9.25 0.22 7.36
CA MET A 161 -10.02 -0.72 6.53
C MET A 161 -11.46 -0.90 7.05
N ARG A 162 -11.64 -0.90 8.37
CA ARG A 162 -12.97 -0.96 8.99
C ARG A 162 -13.78 0.31 8.76
N VAL A 163 -13.16 1.48 8.91
CA VAL A 163 -13.82 2.76 8.62
C VAL A 163 -14.27 2.79 7.16
N LEU A 164 -13.38 2.42 6.23
CA LEU A 164 -13.72 2.38 4.81
C LEU A 164 -14.88 1.43 4.51
N GLY A 165 -14.89 0.23 5.08
CA GLY A 165 -15.98 -0.72 4.90
C GLY A 165 -17.32 -0.24 5.46
N ALA A 166 -17.28 0.54 6.55
CA ALA A 166 -18.49 1.09 7.15
C ALA A 166 -19.07 2.30 6.40
N ILE A 167 -18.25 2.99 5.59
CA ILE A 167 -18.74 3.98 4.61
C ILE A 167 -19.68 3.31 3.59
N GLN A 168 -19.33 2.11 3.12
CA GLN A 168 -20.18 1.33 2.20
C GLN A 168 -21.55 1.01 2.80
N SER A 169 -21.58 0.61 4.08
CA SER A 169 -22.83 0.19 4.73
C SER A 169 -23.66 1.34 5.29
N GLY A 170 -23.24 2.61 5.08
CA GLY A 170 -23.91 3.78 5.62
C GLY A 170 -23.84 3.92 7.15
N ALA A 171 -22.93 3.19 7.82
CA ALA A 171 -22.90 3.09 9.28
C ALA A 171 -22.24 4.30 10.00
N TYR A 172 -21.80 5.32 9.25
CA TYR A 172 -21.17 6.54 9.78
C TYR A 172 -21.70 7.84 9.11
N GLN A 173 -22.99 7.88 8.77
CA GLN A 173 -23.67 9.14 8.42
C GLN A 173 -24.03 9.95 9.68
#